data_AF-A0A4P7KNX6-F1
#
_entry.id   AF-A0A4P7KNX6-F1
#
_cell.length_a   1.000
_cell.length_b   1.000
_cell.length_c   1.000
_cell.angle_alpha   90.00
_cell.angle_beta   90.00
_cell.angle_gamma   90.00
#
_symmetry.space_group_name_H-M   'P 1'
#
loop_
_entity.id
_entity.type
_entity.pdbx_description
1 polymer ?
#
loop_
_entity_poly.entity_id
_entity_poly.type
_entity_poly.pdbx_seq_one_letter_code
_entity_poly.pdbx_strand_id
1 'polypeptide(L)'
;MNLIDNYPTSRVPTNIRLSFLSVTLVHAGMLTALDQFMLGAVLGNSMTLADAFLAIFISSIIFGIITFALGLAGMKEGLSSSLLARWCGFGRIGSVLVSLTIAISLVGWFGVQNAVFAKGLNYALGNKLGFEW
;
A
#
# COMPACT_ATOMS: atom_id res chain seq x y z
N MET A 1 -21.68 -6.40 -19.47
CA MET A 1 -20.38 -5.83 -19.05
C MET A 1 -19.97 -6.55 -17.79
N ASN A 2 -18.93 -7.39 -17.84
CA ASN A 2 -18.51 -8.19 -16.70
C ASN A 2 -17.98 -7.27 -15.61
N LEU A 3 -18.51 -7.36 -14.39
CA LEU A 3 -18.05 -6.62 -13.19
C LEU A 3 -16.56 -6.81 -12.86
N ILE A 4 -15.89 -7.74 -13.55
CA ILE A 4 -14.51 -8.16 -13.32
C ILE A 4 -13.52 -7.27 -14.11
N ASP A 5 -13.91 -6.70 -15.26
CA ASP A 5 -13.01 -5.91 -16.10
C ASP A 5 -12.93 -4.44 -15.67
N ASN A 6 -12.12 -4.18 -14.64
CA ASN A 6 -11.90 -2.85 -14.08
C ASN A 6 -10.75 -2.09 -14.79
N TYR A 7 -10.81 -2.00 -16.12
CA TYR A 7 -9.83 -1.31 -16.98
C TYR A 7 -8.35 -1.61 -16.65
N PRO A 8 -7.93 -2.87 -16.56
CA PRO A 8 -6.59 -3.24 -16.07
C PRO A 8 -5.46 -2.80 -17.02
N THR A 9 -5.72 -2.74 -18.32
CA THR A 9 -4.74 -2.43 -19.37
C THR A 9 -5.11 -1.22 -20.23
N SER A 10 -6.18 -0.52 -19.87
CA SER A 10 -6.78 0.56 -20.65
C SER A 10 -7.07 1.76 -19.77
N ARG A 11 -7.19 2.95 -20.36
CA ARG A 11 -7.55 4.16 -19.61
C ARG A 11 -8.97 4.05 -19.05
N VAL A 12 -9.16 4.48 -17.81
CA VAL A 12 -10.47 4.57 -17.16
C VAL A 12 -11.25 5.76 -17.75
N PRO A 13 -12.44 5.54 -18.35
CA PRO A 13 -13.32 6.60 -18.83
C PRO A 13 -13.69 7.58 -17.72
N THR A 14 -13.79 8.86 -18.06
CA THR A 14 -14.08 9.94 -17.10
C THR A 14 -15.39 9.74 -16.34
N ASN A 15 -16.41 9.18 -17.00
CA ASN A 15 -17.76 8.99 -16.45
C ASN A 15 -17.85 7.93 -15.33
N ILE A 16 -16.81 7.13 -15.12
CA ILE A 16 -16.79 6.06 -14.10
C ILE A 16 -15.64 6.22 -13.10
N ARG A 17 -14.97 7.38 -13.09
CA ARG A 17 -13.90 7.66 -12.12
C ARG A 17 -14.50 7.86 -10.73
N LEU A 18 -13.84 7.27 -9.73
CA LEU A 18 -14.25 7.39 -8.34
C LEU A 18 -13.95 8.79 -7.78
N SER A 19 -14.77 9.22 -6.82
CA SER A 19 -14.56 10.51 -6.15
C SER A 19 -13.30 10.47 -5.27
N PHE A 20 -12.61 11.61 -5.16
CA PHE A 20 -11.42 11.74 -4.32
C PHE A 20 -11.72 11.35 -2.86
N LEU A 21 -12.85 11.80 -2.31
CA LEU A 21 -13.23 11.52 -0.93
C LEU A 21 -13.42 10.01 -0.68
N SER A 22 -14.08 9.32 -1.61
CA SER A 22 -14.27 7.86 -1.51
C SER A 22 -12.93 7.12 -1.47
N VAL A 23 -12.00 7.48 -2.35
CA VAL A 23 -10.67 6.85 -2.41
C VAL A 23 -9.86 7.17 -1.15
N THR A 24 -9.90 8.41 -0.67
CA THR A 24 -9.22 8.84 0.56
C THR A 24 -9.75 8.11 1.79
N LEU A 25 -11.06 7.92 1.91
CA LEU A 25 -11.67 7.17 3.02
C LEU A 25 -11.22 5.70 3.03
N VAL A 26 -11.16 5.06 1.86
CA VAL A 26 -10.66 3.68 1.75
C VAL A 26 -9.18 3.61 2.20
N HIS A 27 -8.35 4.54 1.73
CA HIS A 27 -6.93 4.57 2.13
C HIS A 27 -6.75 4.88 3.62
N ALA A 28 -7.56 5.77 4.19
CA ALA A 28 -7.56 6.06 5.62
C ALA A 28 -7.89 4.80 6.44
N GLY A 29 -8.81 3.96 5.97
CA GLY A 29 -9.08 2.65 6.56
C GLY A 29 -7.86 1.72 6.50
N MET A 30 -7.14 1.68 5.37
CA MET A 30 -5.93 0.85 5.23
C MET A 30 -4.81 1.25 6.20
N LEU A 31 -4.73 2.51 6.62
CA LEU A 31 -3.76 2.97 7.62
C LEU A 31 -4.01 2.42 9.04
N THR A 32 -5.14 1.75 9.29
CA THR A 32 -5.44 1.15 10.60
C THR A 32 -4.96 -0.30 10.74
N ALA A 33 -4.19 -0.78 9.77
CA ALA A 33 -3.69 -2.15 9.77
C ALA A 33 -2.67 -2.43 10.90
N LEU A 34 -2.60 -3.70 11.32
CA LEU A 34 -1.79 -4.15 12.46
C LEU A 34 -0.28 -3.89 12.30
N ASP A 35 0.18 -3.80 11.06
CA ASP A 35 1.56 -3.48 10.70
C ASP A 35 1.98 -2.08 11.18
N GLN A 36 1.06 -1.11 11.21
CA GLN A 36 1.36 0.23 11.72
C GLN A 36 1.65 0.24 13.23
N PHE A 37 0.92 -0.60 14.00
CA PHE A 37 1.20 -0.76 15.42
C PHE A 37 2.56 -1.43 15.67
N MET A 38 2.92 -2.41 14.83
CA MET A 38 4.23 -3.08 14.91
C MET A 38 5.37 -2.09 14.63
N LEU A 39 5.24 -1.26 13.60
CA LEU A 39 6.21 -0.19 13.31
C LEU A 39 6.35 0.78 14.49
N GLY A 40 5.23 1.19 15.09
CA GLY A 40 5.24 2.04 16.29
C GLY A 40 5.98 1.40 17.48
N ALA A 41 5.76 0.11 17.73
CA ALA A 41 6.43 -0.64 18.79
C ALA A 41 7.95 -0.74 18.55
N VAL A 42 8.36 -1.00 17.31
CA VAL A 42 9.78 -1.06 16.93
C VAL A 42 10.45 0.30 17.13
N LEU A 43 9.84 1.38 16.63
CA LEU A 43 10.38 2.73 16.80
C LEU A 43 10.48 3.12 18.29
N GLY A 44 9.46 2.81 19.09
CA GLY A 44 9.47 3.09 20.52
C GLY A 44 10.55 2.33 21.32
N ASN A 45 10.99 1.17 20.83
CA ASN A 45 12.09 0.41 21.44
C ASN A 45 13.46 0.80 20.88
N SER A 46 13.53 1.36 19.68
CA SER A 46 14.79 1.65 18.98
C SER A 46 15.32 3.07 19.20
N MET A 47 14.48 4.04 19.54
CA MET A 47 14.87 5.45 19.68
C MET A 47 14.05 6.17 20.74
N THR A 48 14.47 7.39 21.11
CA THR A 48 13.70 8.21 22.04
C THR A 48 12.36 8.61 21.41
N LEU A 49 11.37 8.95 22.25
CA LEU A 49 10.04 9.35 21.79
C LEU A 49 10.11 10.56 20.83
N ALA A 50 10.94 11.55 21.14
CA ALA A 50 11.10 12.75 20.33
C ALA A 50 11.69 12.43 18.95
N ASP A 51 12.72 11.57 18.90
CA ASP A 51 13.34 11.15 17.65
C ASP A 51 12.38 10.32 16.79
N ALA A 52 11.59 9.43 17.41
CA ALA A 52 10.56 8.66 16.71
C ALA A 52 9.52 9.57 16.05
N PHE A 53 9.02 10.58 16.77
CA PHE A 53 8.07 11.54 16.21
C PHE A 53 8.66 12.35 15.05
N LEU A 54 9.91 12.83 15.18
CA LEU A 54 10.57 13.55 14.10
C LEU A 54 10.80 12.66 12.87
N ALA A 55 11.26 11.43 13.07
CA ALA A 55 11.46 10.47 11.99
C ALA A 55 10.14 10.17 11.25
N ILE A 56 9.04 9.93 11.98
CA ILE A 56 7.71 9.70 11.42
C ILE A 56 7.24 10.95 10.66
N PHE A 57 7.38 12.14 11.25
CA PHE A 57 6.90 13.38 10.66
C PHE A 57 7.61 13.70 9.34
N ILE A 58 8.95 13.65 9.34
CA ILE A 58 9.76 13.91 8.14
C ILE A 58 9.47 12.87 7.05
N SER A 59 9.41 11.58 7.43
CA SER A 59 9.09 10.50 6.51
C SER A 59 7.70 10.67 5.90
N SER A 60 6.72 11.07 6.71
CA SER A 60 5.34 11.30 6.26
C SER A 60 5.24 12.44 5.25
N ILE A 61 6.00 13.53 5.44
CA ILE A 61 6.05 14.65 4.48
C ILE A 61 6.63 14.17 3.15
N ILE A 62 7.79 13.52 3.18
CA ILE A 62 8.47 13.03 1.97
C ILE A 62 7.57 12.05 1.22
N PHE A 63 7.01 11.08 1.95
CA PHE A 63 6.11 10.08 1.39
C PHE A 63 4.84 10.71 0.83
N GLY A 64 4.24 11.68 1.53
CA GLY A 64 3.06 12.42 1.09
C GLY A 64 3.28 13.17 -0.22
N ILE A 65 4.43 13.84 -0.38
CA ILE A 65 4.76 14.56 -1.62
C ILE A 65 4.86 13.57 -2.80
N ILE A 66 5.59 12.47 -2.62
CA ILE A 66 5.81 11.47 -3.68
C ILE A 66 4.49 10.80 -4.07
N THR A 67 3.72 10.34 -3.09
CA THR A 67 2.44 9.66 -3.34
C THR A 67 1.40 10.60 -3.94
N PHE A 68 1.36 11.87 -3.52
CA PHE A 68 0.48 12.86 -4.13
C PHE A 68 0.85 13.12 -5.60
N ALA A 69 2.14 13.29 -5.92
CA ALA A 69 2.58 13.49 -7.30
C ALA A 69 2.22 12.29 -8.21
N LEU A 70 2.48 11.07 -7.73
CA LEU A 70 2.13 9.84 -8.45
C LEU A 70 0.60 9.67 -8.59
N GLY A 71 -0.15 9.93 -7.52
CA GLY A 71 -1.62 9.86 -7.52
C GLY A 71 -2.23 10.87 -8.49
N LEU A 72 -1.72 12.10 -8.51
CA LEU A 72 -2.15 13.14 -9.45
C LEU A 72 -1.89 12.72 -10.91
N ALA A 73 -0.71 12.17 -11.19
CA ALA A 73 -0.36 11.69 -12.52
C ALA A 73 -1.27 10.51 -12.96
N GLY A 74 -1.49 9.54 -12.06
CA GLY A 74 -2.41 8.41 -12.31
C GLY A 74 -3.86 8.84 -12.53
N MET A 75 -4.36 9.79 -11.73
CA MET A 75 -5.70 10.35 -11.87
C MET A 75 -5.89 11.11 -13.19
N LYS A 76 -4.89 11.90 -13.61
CA LYS A 76 -4.94 12.65 -14.87
C LYS A 76 -4.96 11.69 -16.06
N GLU A 77 -4.02 10.76 -16.12
CA GLU A 77 -3.90 9.82 -17.25
C GLU A 77 -4.99 8.75 -17.25
N GLY A 78 -5.54 8.41 -16.08
CA GLY A 78 -6.52 7.34 -15.90
C GLY A 78 -5.91 5.95 -16.11
N LEU A 79 -4.62 5.79 -15.84
CA LEU A 79 -3.86 4.56 -16.04
C LEU A 79 -3.40 3.97 -14.71
N SER A 80 -3.21 2.66 -14.65
CA SER A 80 -2.53 2.01 -13.53
C SER A 80 -1.08 2.45 -13.43
N SER A 81 -0.49 2.43 -12.23
CA SER A 81 0.88 2.88 -11.98
C SER A 81 1.92 2.13 -12.84
N SER A 82 1.69 0.85 -13.10
CA SER A 82 2.53 0.03 -13.99
C SER A 82 2.45 0.48 -15.45
N LEU A 83 1.24 0.80 -15.95
CA LEU A 83 1.11 1.41 -17.28
C LEU A 83 1.69 2.82 -17.31
N LEU A 84 1.51 3.63 -16.27
CA LEU A 84 2.10 4.96 -16.19
C LEU A 84 3.64 4.90 -16.33
N ALA A 85 4.27 3.95 -15.64
CA ALA A 85 5.72 3.73 -15.72
C ALA A 85 6.19 3.45 -17.16
N ARG A 86 5.42 2.69 -17.95
CA ARG A 86 5.74 2.43 -19.37
C ARG A 86 5.87 3.72 -20.18
N TRP A 87 5.03 4.71 -19.91
CA TRP A 87 4.96 5.98 -20.65
C TRP A 87 5.89 7.05 -20.08
N CYS A 88 6.29 6.95 -18.81
CA CYS A 88 7.29 7.82 -18.17
C CYS A 88 8.75 7.48 -18.54
N GLY A 89 8.99 6.82 -19.69
CA GLY A 89 10.33 6.57 -20.22
C GLY A 89 10.94 5.19 -19.89
N PHE A 90 10.31 4.36 -19.06
CA PHE A 90 10.80 3.01 -18.77
C PHE A 90 10.54 2.00 -19.89
N GLY A 91 9.66 2.33 -20.83
CA GLY A 91 9.28 1.44 -21.92
C GLY A 91 8.60 0.15 -21.43
N ARG A 92 8.42 -0.81 -22.34
CA ARG A 92 7.70 -2.06 -22.03
C ARG A 92 8.44 -2.92 -21.02
N ILE A 93 9.76 -3.08 -21.18
CA ILE A 93 10.57 -3.93 -20.31
C ILE A 93 10.68 -3.30 -18.91
N GLY A 94 10.94 -1.99 -18.82
CA GLY A 94 11.03 -1.32 -17.53
C GLY A 94 9.70 -1.31 -16.76
N SER A 95 8.56 -1.20 -17.45
CA SER A 95 7.26 -1.35 -16.79
C SER A 95 7.02 -2.74 -16.19
N VAL A 96 7.58 -3.79 -16.81
CA VAL A 96 7.51 -5.17 -16.28
C VAL A 96 8.35 -5.28 -15.02
N LEU A 97 9.57 -4.72 -15.01
CA LEU A 97 10.42 -4.69 -13.81
C LEU A 97 9.75 -3.95 -12.65
N VAL A 98 9.17 -2.77 -12.91
CA VAL A 98 8.41 -2.02 -11.90
C VAL A 98 7.24 -2.83 -11.36
N SER A 99 6.48 -3.47 -12.25
CA SER A 99 5.34 -4.31 -11.87
C SER A 99 5.77 -5.52 -11.04
N LEU A 100 6.90 -6.14 -11.39
CA LEU A 100 7.45 -7.28 -10.67
C LEU A 100 7.90 -6.89 -9.26
N THR A 101 8.59 -5.75 -9.11
CA THR A 101 8.98 -5.23 -7.80
C THR A 101 7.74 -4.97 -6.93
N ILE A 102 6.70 -4.33 -7.49
CA ILE A 102 5.45 -4.10 -6.76
C ILE A 102 4.80 -5.44 -6.37
N ALA A 103 4.75 -6.42 -7.28
CA ALA A 103 4.16 -7.73 -7.02
C ALA A 103 4.89 -8.47 -5.89
N ILE A 104 6.22 -8.51 -5.91
CA ILE A 104 7.04 -9.14 -4.86
C ILE A 104 6.79 -8.45 -3.52
N SER A 105 6.79 -7.11 -3.48
CA SER A 105 6.52 -6.35 -2.26
C SER A 105 5.12 -6.64 -1.70
N LEU A 106 4.10 -6.69 -2.56
CA LEU A 106 2.73 -7.00 -2.14
C LEU A 106 2.59 -8.43 -1.59
N VAL A 107 3.24 -9.42 -2.22
CA VAL A 107 3.25 -10.80 -1.72
C VAL A 107 3.95 -10.90 -0.38
N GLY A 108 5.10 -10.23 -0.22
CA GLY A 108 5.83 -10.20 1.05
C GLY A 108 5.00 -9.57 2.17
N TRP A 109 4.40 -8.41 1.91
CA TRP A 109 3.59 -7.71 2.92
C TRP A 109 2.28 -8.44 3.25
N PHE A 110 1.67 -9.09 2.26
CA PHE A 110 0.53 -9.98 2.49
C PHE A 110 0.90 -11.11 3.45
N GLY A 111 2.08 -11.72 3.30
CA GLY A 111 2.59 -12.74 4.22
C GLY A 111 2.75 -12.21 5.65
N VAL A 112 3.35 -11.04 5.81
CA VAL A 112 3.54 -10.40 7.13
C VAL A 112 2.19 -10.13 7.82
N GLN A 113 1.22 -9.58 7.09
CA GLN A 113 -0.11 -9.31 7.65
C GLN A 113 -0.82 -10.59 8.09
N ASN A 114 -0.74 -11.66 7.29
CA ASN A 114 -1.31 -12.96 7.66
C ASN A 114 -0.61 -13.58 8.86
N ALA A 115 0.72 -13.48 8.96
CA ALA A 115 1.46 -14.01 10.10
C ALA A 115 1.09 -13.29 11.41
N VAL A 116 1.02 -11.96 11.39
CA VAL A 116 0.60 -11.15 12.55
C VAL A 116 -0.85 -11.47 12.92
N PHE A 117 -1.74 -11.60 11.93
CA PHE A 117 -3.14 -11.98 12.15
C PHE A 117 -3.27 -13.38 12.78
N ALA A 118 -2.57 -14.37 12.23
CA ALA A 118 -2.59 -15.75 12.74
C ALA A 118 -2.09 -15.81 14.18
N LYS A 119 -1.01 -15.09 14.51
CA LYS A 119 -0.48 -15.00 15.86
C LYS A 119 -1.47 -14.32 16.83
N GLY A 120 -2.07 -13.20 16.41
CA GLY A 120 -3.09 -12.51 17.19
C GLY A 120 -4.32 -13.37 17.44
N LEU A 121 -4.76 -14.12 16.44
CA LEU A 121 -5.90 -15.04 16.54
C LEU A 121 -5.60 -16.24 17.45
N ASN A 122 -4.40 -16.84 17.33
CA ASN A 122 -3.98 -17.95 18.19
C ASN A 122 -3.94 -17.52 19.66
N TYR A 123 -3.37 -16.33 19.92
CA TYR A 123 -3.35 -15.74 21.26
C TYR A 123 -4.75 -15.50 21.81
N ALA A 124 -5.65 -14.90 21.01
CA ALA A 124 -7.02 -14.61 21.41
C ALA A 124 -7.84 -15.88 21.73
N LEU A 125 -7.52 -17.02 21.09
CA LEU A 125 -8.20 -18.30 21.30
C LEU A 125 -7.51 -19.20 22.34
N GLY A 126 -6.47 -18.69 23.02
CA GLY A 126 -5.75 -19.45 24.05
C GLY A 126 -4.95 -20.63 23.48
N ASN A 127 -4.25 -20.40 22.36
CA ASN A 127 -3.39 -21.36 21.67
C ASN A 127 -4.08 -22.63 21.13
N LYS A 128 -5.42 -22.63 21.04
CA LYS A 128 -6.20 -23.78 20.54
C LYS A 128 -6.02 -24.09 19.06
N LEU A 129 -5.61 -23.09 18.25
CA LEU A 129 -5.46 -23.27 16.80
C LEU A 129 -4.07 -23.75 16.39
N GLY A 130 -3.09 -23.75 17.31
CA GLY A 130 -1.76 -24.31 17.06
C GLY A 130 -0.93 -23.55 16.02
N PHE A 131 -1.23 -22.28 15.75
CA PHE A 131 -0.34 -21.40 14.97
C PHE A 131 0.86 -20.96 15.86
N GLU A 132 1.64 -21.94 16.32
CA GLU A 132 2.93 -21.72 16.98
C GLU A 132 4.04 -22.18 16.02
N TRP A 133 4.43 -21.30 15.11
CA TRP A 133 5.66 -21.40 14.33
C TRP A 133 6.20 -20.00 14.06
#